data_AF-A0A3C0BFJ9-F1
#
_entry.id   AF-A0A3C0BFJ9-F1
#
_cell.length_a   1.000
_cell.length_b   1.000
_cell.length_c   1.000
_cell.angle_alpha   90.00
_cell.angle_beta   90.00
_cell.angle_gamma   90.00
#
_symmetry.space_group_name_H-M   'P 1'
#
loop_
_entity.id
_entity.type
_entity.pdbx_description
1 polymer ?
#
loop_
_entity_poly.entity_id
_entity_poly.type
_entity_poly.pdbx_seq_one_letter_code
_entity_poly.pdbx_strand_id
1 'polypeptide(L)'
;MQKSARKVRADQLYKLFDCIGTFSSKEDVKLDVAMNIATFPEIYIPPLKNALGSGRQEVSFGDIGCFMIDREIKIRTLIDYMKTYQQLCGEVKTWITEKDSDRECMWDYVWEKERRRINADLPARGKSVFLFDNEFDADQYREDYYGDFGTVMQVEIKEQRSFGRYDMSWFTGVPAGISYNEAAMYARNYWHGKENDEPLWEYLLDGTYVLTPVEDETPALPDIH
;
A
#
# COMPACT_ATOMS: atom_id res chain seq x y z
N MET A 1 -9.08 -2.78 20.38
CA MET A 1 -9.29 -2.86 18.91
C MET A 1 -8.51 -4.04 18.36
N GLN A 2 -9.19 -4.98 17.70
CA GLN A 2 -8.54 -6.08 16.98
C GLN A 2 -7.99 -5.51 15.66
N LYS A 3 -6.68 -5.66 15.41
CA LYS A 3 -6.10 -5.28 14.11
C LYS A 3 -6.67 -6.18 13.02
N SER A 4 -7.01 -5.63 11.85
CA SER A 4 -7.44 -6.45 10.71
C SER A 4 -6.32 -7.41 10.28
N ALA A 5 -6.66 -8.55 9.69
CA ALA A 5 -5.70 -9.55 9.25
C ALA A 5 -4.67 -8.97 8.26
N ARG A 6 -5.11 -8.10 7.35
CA ARG A 6 -4.25 -7.37 6.40
C ARG A 6 -3.21 -6.49 7.13
N LYS A 7 -3.64 -5.75 8.16
CA LYS A 7 -2.74 -4.89 8.96
C LYS A 7 -1.66 -5.71 9.69
N VAL A 8 -2.05 -6.83 10.29
CA VAL A 8 -1.10 -7.76 10.93
C VAL A 8 -0.12 -8.31 9.90
N ARG A 9 -0.60 -8.63 8.70
CA ARG A 9 0.21 -9.16 7.62
C ARG A 9 1.22 -8.13 7.09
N ALA A 10 0.80 -6.88 6.88
CA ALA A 10 1.68 -5.78 6.48
C ALA A 10 2.81 -5.55 7.51
N ASP A 11 2.49 -5.56 8.80
CA ASP A 11 3.48 -5.44 9.88
C ASP A 11 4.52 -6.58 9.83
N GLN A 12 4.10 -7.82 9.56
CA GLN A 12 4.99 -8.98 9.44
C GLN A 12 5.91 -8.88 8.21
N LEU A 13 5.40 -8.34 7.10
CA LEU A 13 6.13 -8.22 5.84
C LEU A 13 6.99 -6.96 5.75
N TYR A 14 6.91 -6.04 6.73
CA TYR A 14 7.53 -4.72 6.66
C TYR A 14 9.01 -4.74 6.26
N LYS A 15 9.85 -5.62 6.86
CA LYS A 15 11.28 -5.71 6.51
C LYS A 15 11.52 -6.19 5.08
N LEU A 16 10.65 -7.07 4.58
CA LEU A 16 10.73 -7.58 3.21
C LEU A 16 10.36 -6.49 2.21
N PHE A 17 9.29 -5.75 2.49
CA PHE A 17 8.91 -4.57 1.69
C PHE A 17 9.95 -3.45 1.78
N ASP A 18 10.62 -3.29 2.92
CA ASP A 18 11.72 -2.33 3.06
C ASP A 18 12.91 -2.65 2.15
N CYS A 19 13.26 -3.94 2.05
CA CYS A 19 14.26 -4.43 1.10
C CYS A 19 13.86 -4.16 -0.36
N ILE A 20 12.64 -4.54 -0.74
CA ILE A 20 12.10 -4.34 -2.10
C ILE A 20 12.03 -2.85 -2.45
N GLY A 21 11.45 -2.03 -1.57
CA GLY A 21 11.30 -0.59 -1.79
C GLY A 21 12.65 0.13 -1.87
N THR A 22 13.64 -0.32 -1.10
CA THR A 22 15.01 0.23 -1.17
C THR A 22 15.67 -0.09 -2.50
N PHE A 23 15.55 -1.33 -2.99
CA PHE A 23 16.06 -1.71 -4.30
C PHE A 23 15.35 -0.94 -5.43
N SER A 24 14.02 -0.93 -5.40
CA SER A 24 13.18 -0.18 -6.34
C SER A 24 13.55 1.32 -6.38
N SER A 25 13.78 1.94 -5.22
CA SER A 25 14.15 3.36 -5.14
C SER A 25 15.54 3.65 -5.72
N LYS A 26 16.54 2.79 -5.46
CA LYS A 26 17.93 3.00 -5.88
C LYS A 26 18.15 2.72 -7.36
N GLU A 27 17.57 1.64 -7.86
CA GLU A 27 17.73 1.21 -9.26
C GLU A 27 16.60 1.76 -10.15
N ASP A 28 15.69 2.53 -9.56
CA ASP A 28 14.51 3.12 -10.21
C ASP A 28 13.68 2.05 -10.96
N VAL A 29 13.50 0.90 -10.31
CA VAL A 29 12.77 -0.26 -10.83
C VAL A 29 11.33 -0.21 -10.32
N LYS A 30 10.36 -0.63 -11.13
CA LYS A 30 8.96 -0.73 -10.71
C LYS A 30 8.81 -1.67 -9.52
N LEU A 31 7.92 -1.36 -8.58
CA LEU A 31 7.76 -2.12 -7.33
C LEU A 31 7.37 -3.58 -7.58
N ASP A 32 6.51 -3.83 -8.57
CA ASP A 32 6.08 -5.17 -8.99
C ASP A 32 7.23 -6.00 -9.58
N VAL A 33 8.06 -5.39 -10.44
CA VAL A 33 9.27 -6.00 -11.00
C VAL A 33 10.27 -6.32 -9.88
N ALA A 34 10.54 -5.36 -9.00
CA ALA A 34 11.44 -5.54 -7.86
C ALA A 34 10.95 -6.68 -6.95
N MET A 35 9.65 -6.72 -6.65
CA MET A 35 9.03 -7.78 -5.86
C MET A 35 9.18 -9.14 -6.54
N ASN A 36 8.87 -9.25 -7.83
CA ASN A 36 8.98 -10.49 -8.59
C ASN A 36 10.41 -11.03 -8.59
N ILE A 37 11.41 -10.16 -8.81
CA ILE A 37 12.83 -10.54 -8.77
C ILE A 37 13.21 -11.12 -7.40
N ALA A 38 12.72 -10.52 -6.31
CA ALA A 38 12.99 -11.00 -4.96
C ALA A 38 12.30 -12.34 -4.64
N THR A 39 11.04 -12.51 -5.06
CA THR A 39 10.22 -13.67 -4.71
C THR A 39 10.48 -14.89 -5.57
N PHE A 40 10.99 -14.72 -6.80
CA PHE A 40 11.22 -15.82 -7.76
C PHE A 40 12.68 -15.87 -8.26
N PRO A 41 13.68 -15.95 -7.36
CA PRO A 41 15.08 -15.92 -7.77
C PRO A 41 15.47 -17.06 -8.73
N GLU A 42 14.78 -18.19 -8.69
CA GLU A 42 14.97 -19.32 -9.60
C GLU A 42 14.73 -18.98 -11.07
N ILE A 43 13.89 -17.96 -11.36
CA ILE A 43 13.66 -17.48 -12.72
C ILE A 43 14.84 -16.62 -13.20
N TYR A 44 15.37 -15.77 -12.33
CA TYR A 44 16.34 -14.74 -12.69
C TYR A 44 17.80 -15.18 -12.54
N ILE A 45 18.12 -16.10 -11.62
CA ILE A 45 19.49 -16.57 -11.40
C ILE A 45 20.10 -17.25 -12.64
N PRO A 46 19.40 -18.16 -13.36
CA PRO A 46 19.98 -18.82 -14.53
C PRO A 46 20.49 -17.88 -15.63
N PRO A 47 19.70 -16.91 -16.15
CA PRO A 47 20.20 -15.99 -17.17
C PRO A 47 21.35 -15.11 -16.66
N LEU A 48 21.32 -14.69 -15.39
CA LEU A 48 22.42 -13.92 -14.78
C LEU A 48 23.73 -14.70 -14.71
N LYS A 49 23.68 -16.00 -14.36
CA LYS A 49 24.85 -16.89 -14.35
C LYS A 49 25.41 -17.08 -15.76
N ASN A 50 24.56 -17.25 -16.76
CA ASN A 50 24.98 -17.38 -18.15
C ASN A 50 25.67 -16.11 -18.66
N ALA A 51 25.14 -14.93 -18.32
CA ALA A 51 25.74 -13.64 -18.66
C ALA A 51 27.11 -13.46 -17.99
N LEU A 52 27.24 -13.78 -16.70
CA LEU A 52 28.53 -13.78 -15.99
C LEU A 52 29.54 -14.75 -16.61
N GLY A 53 29.09 -15.96 -16.96
CA GLY A 53 29.94 -16.97 -17.64
C GLY A 53 30.44 -16.51 -19.01
N SER A 54 29.72 -15.59 -19.65
CA SER A 54 30.11 -14.96 -20.92
C SER A 54 30.95 -13.69 -20.73
N GLY A 55 31.37 -13.38 -19.50
CA GLY A 55 32.18 -12.20 -19.18
C GLY A 55 31.42 -10.88 -19.04
N ARG A 56 30.07 -10.90 -19.13
CA ARG A 56 29.25 -9.70 -18.92
C ARG A 56 29.20 -9.34 -17.44
N GLN A 57 29.19 -8.04 -17.14
CA GLN A 57 28.97 -7.52 -15.78
C GLN A 57 27.58 -6.90 -15.60
N GLU A 58 26.91 -6.60 -16.72
CA GLU A 58 25.61 -5.95 -16.80
C GLU A 58 24.69 -6.72 -17.76
N VAL A 59 23.40 -6.67 -17.47
CA VAL A 59 22.32 -7.23 -18.29
C VAL A 59 21.22 -6.20 -18.48
N SER A 60 20.52 -6.26 -19.61
CA SER A 60 19.26 -5.53 -19.72
C SER A 60 18.19 -6.23 -18.88
N PHE A 61 17.17 -5.51 -18.41
CA PHE A 61 16.00 -6.15 -17.82
C PHE A 61 15.27 -7.04 -18.84
N GLY A 62 15.36 -6.73 -20.14
CA GLY A 62 14.85 -7.59 -21.21
C GLY A 62 15.56 -8.95 -21.27
N ASP A 63 16.88 -8.99 -21.06
CA ASP A 63 17.69 -10.21 -21.05
C ASP A 63 17.27 -11.21 -19.97
N ILE A 64 16.62 -10.71 -18.91
CA ILE A 64 16.13 -11.51 -17.78
C ILE A 64 14.60 -11.61 -17.75
N GLY A 65 13.93 -11.32 -18.87
CA GLY A 65 12.48 -11.50 -19.03
C GLY A 65 11.62 -10.47 -18.31
N CYS A 66 12.15 -9.27 -18.02
CA CYS A 66 11.39 -8.16 -17.46
C CYS A 66 11.04 -7.14 -18.55
N PHE A 67 9.79 -6.65 -18.51
CA PHE A 67 9.27 -5.63 -19.44
C PHE A 67 9.77 -4.21 -19.08
N MET A 68 11.10 -4.06 -19.00
CA MET A 68 11.84 -2.80 -18.81
C MET A 68 13.08 -2.79 -19.74
N ILE A 69 12.86 -3.16 -21.01
CA ILE A 69 13.89 -3.64 -21.95
C ILE A 69 15.06 -2.66 -22.14
N ASP A 70 14.81 -1.36 -22.06
CA ASP A 70 15.83 -0.31 -22.31
C ASP A 70 16.72 0.01 -21.10
N ARG A 71 16.57 -0.70 -19.98
CA ARG A 71 17.36 -0.47 -18.77
C ARG A 71 18.34 -1.60 -18.51
N GLU A 72 19.57 -1.21 -18.20
CA GLU A 72 20.63 -2.12 -17.79
C GLU A 72 20.84 -2.07 -16.28
N ILE A 73 21.30 -3.20 -15.72
CA ILE A 73 21.63 -3.32 -14.32
C ILE A 73 22.83 -4.24 -14.12
N LYS A 74 23.65 -3.91 -13.14
CA LYS A 74 24.79 -4.74 -12.73
C LYS A 74 24.28 -6.08 -12.20
N ILE A 75 24.81 -7.16 -12.75
CA ILE A 75 24.44 -8.53 -12.36
C ILE A 75 24.68 -8.75 -10.86
N ARG A 76 25.79 -8.21 -10.32
CA ARG A 76 26.10 -8.31 -8.89
C ARG A 76 25.03 -7.65 -8.02
N THR A 77 24.51 -6.49 -8.42
CA THR A 77 23.44 -5.79 -7.69
C THR A 77 22.20 -6.65 -7.57
N LEU A 78 21.76 -7.31 -8.66
CA LEU A 78 20.62 -8.22 -8.64
C LEU A 78 20.86 -9.45 -7.74
N ILE A 79 22.04 -10.06 -7.84
CA ILE A 79 22.40 -11.23 -7.02
C ILE A 79 22.41 -10.86 -5.54
N ASP A 80 23.01 -9.73 -5.17
CA ASP A 80 23.11 -9.29 -3.78
C ASP A 80 21.74 -8.89 -3.22
N TYR A 81 20.90 -8.25 -4.05
CA TYR A 81 19.50 -7.96 -3.71
C TYR A 81 18.71 -9.23 -3.40
N MET A 82 18.71 -10.22 -4.31
CA MET A 82 18.01 -11.49 -4.10
C MET A 82 18.54 -12.23 -2.86
N LYS A 83 19.86 -12.29 -2.66
CA LYS A 83 20.44 -12.90 -1.47
C LYS A 83 19.99 -12.21 -0.18
N THR A 84 20.01 -10.87 -0.17
CA THR A 84 19.59 -10.07 1.00
C THR A 84 18.13 -10.34 1.33
N TYR A 85 17.26 -10.36 0.32
CA TYR A 85 15.85 -10.70 0.51
C TYR A 85 15.67 -12.12 1.09
N GLN A 86 16.33 -13.12 0.50
CA GLN A 86 16.22 -14.52 0.97
C GLN A 86 16.76 -14.71 2.40
N GLN A 87 17.83 -14.01 2.77
CA GLN A 87 18.32 -13.98 4.15
C GLN A 87 17.28 -13.37 5.08
N LEU A 88 16.71 -12.22 4.73
CA LEU A 88 15.70 -11.55 5.53
C LEU A 88 14.49 -12.46 5.77
N CYS A 89 14.01 -13.16 4.76
CA CYS A 89 12.91 -14.11 4.91
C CYS A 89 13.21 -15.20 5.95
N GLY A 90 14.45 -15.70 5.99
CA GLY A 90 14.92 -16.63 7.02
C GLY A 90 14.93 -16.02 8.43
N GLU A 91 15.35 -14.75 8.55
CA GLU A 91 15.36 -14.02 9.82
C GLU A 91 13.95 -13.72 10.36
N VAL A 92 13.04 -13.25 9.50
CA VAL A 92 11.66 -12.92 9.89
C VAL A 92 10.73 -14.13 9.88
N LYS A 93 11.19 -15.28 9.38
CA LYS A 93 10.43 -16.53 9.24
C LYS A 93 9.12 -16.32 8.48
N THR A 94 9.14 -15.49 7.44
CA THR A 94 7.99 -15.23 6.59
C THR A 94 8.42 -14.86 5.16
N TRP A 95 7.48 -14.93 4.23
CA TRP A 95 7.70 -14.76 2.80
C TRP A 95 6.49 -14.04 2.21
N ILE A 96 6.69 -13.21 1.19
CA ILE A 96 5.60 -12.72 0.34
C ILE A 96 5.11 -13.89 -0.50
N THR A 97 3.80 -14.14 -0.50
CA THR A 97 3.18 -15.19 -1.31
C THR A 97 2.54 -14.62 -2.58
N GLU A 98 2.16 -15.49 -3.51
CA GLU A 98 1.44 -15.10 -4.74
C GLU A 98 0.04 -14.55 -4.49
N LYS A 99 -0.47 -14.60 -3.26
CA LYS A 99 -1.77 -14.05 -2.92
C LYS A 99 -1.76 -12.53 -3.12
N ASP A 100 -2.72 -12.02 -3.87
CA ASP A 100 -2.89 -10.58 -4.12
C ASP A 100 -2.91 -9.77 -2.82
N SER A 101 -3.47 -10.34 -1.75
CA SER A 101 -3.53 -9.71 -0.43
C SER A 101 -2.16 -9.39 0.18
N ASP A 102 -1.11 -10.18 -0.09
CA ASP A 102 0.25 -9.84 0.35
C ASP A 102 0.82 -8.70 -0.50
N ARG A 103 0.57 -8.71 -1.81
CA ARG A 103 1.04 -7.64 -2.71
C ARG A 103 0.39 -6.30 -2.40
N GLU A 104 -0.90 -6.31 -2.06
CA GLU A 104 -1.63 -5.12 -1.61
C GLU A 104 -1.08 -4.51 -0.32
N CYS A 105 -0.49 -5.32 0.57
CA CYS A 105 0.14 -4.83 1.79
C CYS A 105 1.37 -3.94 1.51
N MET A 106 1.94 -3.98 0.29
CA MET A 106 3.01 -3.07 -0.11
C MET A 106 2.57 -1.61 0.01
N TRP A 107 1.33 -1.28 -0.35
CA TRP A 107 0.82 0.09 -0.27
C TRP A 107 0.72 0.58 1.16
N ASP A 108 0.26 -0.27 2.07
CA ASP A 108 0.24 0.02 3.51
C ASP A 108 1.65 0.31 4.04
N TYR A 109 2.65 -0.44 3.57
CA TYR A 109 4.06 -0.19 3.90
C TYR A 109 4.56 1.15 3.35
N VAL A 110 4.33 1.46 2.07
CA VAL A 110 4.81 2.72 1.45
C VAL A 110 4.23 3.91 2.21
N TRP A 111 2.92 3.90 2.46
CA TRP A 111 2.26 4.98 3.20
C TRP A 111 2.78 5.11 4.63
N GLU A 112 2.90 4.01 5.37
CA GLU A 112 3.38 4.06 6.75
C GLU A 112 4.85 4.50 6.83
N LYS A 113 5.69 4.09 5.88
CA LYS A 113 7.10 4.49 5.83
C LYS A 113 7.25 5.98 5.58
N GLU A 114 6.53 6.53 4.61
CA GLU A 114 6.56 7.97 4.35
C GLU A 114 5.90 8.78 5.48
N ARG A 115 4.82 8.28 6.10
CA ARG A 115 4.22 8.91 7.29
C ARG A 115 5.25 9.09 8.40
N ARG A 116 5.95 8.01 8.77
CA ARG A 116 6.99 8.03 9.81
C ARG A 116 8.15 8.98 9.50
N ARG A 117 8.48 9.14 8.21
CA ARG A 117 9.52 10.08 7.76
C ARG A 117 9.08 11.54 7.87
N ILE A 118 7.81 11.82 7.57
CA ILE A 118 7.24 13.17 7.61
C ILE A 118 6.95 13.57 9.06
N ASN A 119 6.08 12.82 9.72
CA ASN A 119 5.70 13.03 11.11
C ASN A 119 5.06 11.75 11.69
N ALA A 120 5.75 11.13 12.65
CA ALA A 120 5.31 9.91 13.31
C ALA A 120 4.08 10.10 14.22
N ASP A 121 3.67 11.32 14.52
CA ASP A 121 2.49 11.65 15.33
C ASP A 121 1.20 11.75 14.49
N LEU A 122 1.30 11.80 13.15
CA LEU A 122 0.12 11.74 12.28
C LEU A 122 -0.65 10.42 12.46
N PRO A 123 -1.98 10.40 12.28
CA PRO A 123 -2.76 9.18 12.40
C PRO A 123 -2.26 8.13 11.41
N ALA A 124 -1.95 6.92 11.91
CA ALA A 124 -1.54 5.82 11.06
C ALA A 124 -2.78 5.15 10.45
N ARG A 125 -2.89 5.08 9.11
CA ARG A 125 -3.98 4.34 8.41
C ARG A 125 -4.18 2.93 8.97
N GLY A 126 -3.07 2.26 9.26
CA GLY A 126 -3.04 0.93 9.88
C GLY A 126 -3.67 0.84 11.28
N LYS A 127 -3.85 1.96 11.99
CA LYS A 127 -4.43 2.01 13.34
C LYS A 127 -5.71 2.83 13.42
N SER A 128 -6.01 3.60 12.39
CA SER A 128 -7.19 4.45 12.34
C SER A 128 -8.44 3.72 11.88
N VAL A 129 -9.57 4.32 12.25
CA VAL A 129 -10.86 4.17 11.57
C VAL A 129 -10.96 5.24 10.51
N PHE A 130 -11.59 4.88 9.39
CA PHE A 130 -11.86 5.76 8.27
C PHE A 130 -13.26 6.34 8.44
N LEU A 131 -13.38 7.67 8.45
CA LEU A 131 -14.65 8.38 8.52
C LEU A 131 -14.79 9.30 7.29
N PHE A 132 -16.01 9.71 6.99
CA PHE A 132 -16.34 10.57 5.87
C PHE A 132 -17.17 11.76 6.34
N ASP A 133 -17.18 12.84 5.56
CA ASP A 133 -17.84 14.11 5.92
C ASP A 133 -19.36 13.96 6.04
N ASN A 134 -19.95 13.08 5.24
CA ASN A 134 -21.38 12.88 5.16
C ASN A 134 -21.72 11.43 4.75
N GLU A 135 -23.00 11.09 4.87
CA GLU A 135 -23.53 9.79 4.52
C GLU A 135 -23.32 9.45 3.04
N PHE A 136 -23.50 10.41 2.13
CA PHE A 136 -23.35 10.20 0.69
C PHE A 136 -21.93 9.74 0.34
N ASP A 137 -20.90 10.42 0.85
CA ASP A 137 -19.50 10.04 0.61
C ASP A 137 -19.16 8.67 1.23
N ALA A 138 -19.71 8.39 2.42
CA ALA A 138 -19.55 7.10 3.08
C ALA A 138 -20.22 5.96 2.31
N ASP A 139 -21.41 6.22 1.77
CA ASP A 139 -22.21 5.26 1.00
C ASP A 139 -21.55 4.98 -0.35
N GLN A 140 -21.11 6.03 -1.06
CA GLN A 140 -20.35 5.89 -2.30
C GLN A 140 -19.06 5.08 -2.08
N TYR A 141 -18.32 5.35 -1.00
CA TYR A 141 -17.15 4.54 -0.64
C TYR A 141 -17.52 3.08 -0.33
N ARG A 142 -18.64 2.83 0.36
CA ARG A 142 -19.11 1.44 0.58
C ARG A 142 -19.39 0.75 -0.76
N GLU A 143 -20.16 1.39 -1.64
CA GLU A 143 -20.54 0.81 -2.92
C GLU A 143 -19.32 0.52 -3.81
N ASP A 144 -18.40 1.46 -3.95
CA ASP A 144 -17.23 1.35 -4.83
C ASP A 144 -16.27 0.23 -4.42
N TYR A 145 -16.10 0.00 -3.11
CA TYR A 145 -15.08 -0.93 -2.59
C TYR A 145 -15.64 -2.22 -1.97
N TYR A 146 -16.91 -2.22 -1.57
CA TYR A 146 -17.55 -3.33 -0.84
C TYR A 146 -18.92 -3.73 -1.41
N GLY A 147 -19.48 -2.96 -2.36
CA GLY A 147 -20.83 -3.17 -2.87
C GLY A 147 -21.89 -3.10 -1.78
N ASP A 148 -22.77 -4.10 -1.72
CA ASP A 148 -23.84 -4.20 -0.71
C ASP A 148 -23.32 -4.63 0.68
N PHE A 149 -22.01 -4.87 0.85
CA PHE A 149 -21.47 -5.33 2.12
C PHE A 149 -21.16 -4.14 3.05
N GLY A 150 -21.79 -4.14 4.23
CA GLY A 150 -21.58 -3.14 5.28
C GLY A 150 -22.80 -2.25 5.50
N THR A 151 -22.70 -1.33 6.45
CA THR A 151 -23.78 -0.39 6.78
C THR A 151 -23.16 0.96 7.10
N VAL A 152 -23.75 2.04 6.58
CA VAL A 152 -23.36 3.40 6.94
C VAL A 152 -23.91 3.71 8.33
N MET A 153 -23.05 4.18 9.22
CA MET A 153 -23.38 4.46 10.61
C MET A 153 -22.90 5.87 10.94
N GLN A 154 -23.67 6.59 11.74
CA GLN A 154 -23.24 7.83 12.36
C GLN A 154 -22.17 7.54 13.42
N VAL A 155 -21.17 8.41 13.49
CA VAL A 155 -20.01 8.23 14.38
C VAL A 155 -19.92 9.39 15.36
N GLU A 156 -20.08 9.09 16.65
CA GLU A 156 -19.81 10.05 17.71
C GLU A 156 -18.42 9.80 18.31
N ILE A 157 -17.49 10.73 18.09
CA ILE A 157 -16.13 10.64 18.62
C ILE A 157 -16.14 10.91 20.12
N LYS A 158 -15.60 9.97 20.92
CA LYS A 158 -15.52 10.07 22.39
C LYS A 158 -14.14 10.48 22.88
N GLU A 159 -13.10 9.94 22.25
CA GLU A 159 -11.71 10.25 22.54
C GLU A 159 -10.94 10.36 21.24
N GLN A 160 -10.13 11.41 21.11
CA GLN A 160 -9.30 11.66 19.95
C GLN A 160 -7.83 11.67 20.36
N ARG A 161 -7.11 10.56 20.08
CA ARG A 161 -5.65 10.52 20.25
C ARG A 161 -4.94 11.14 19.06
N SER A 162 -5.43 10.85 17.86
CA SER A 162 -4.99 11.50 16.62
C SER A 162 -6.14 11.55 15.62
N PHE A 163 -6.22 12.65 14.87
CA PHE A 163 -7.22 12.88 13.84
C PHE A 163 -6.63 13.69 12.70
N GLY A 164 -6.98 13.35 11.47
CA GLY A 164 -6.52 14.08 10.30
C GLY A 164 -7.44 13.85 9.12
N ARG A 165 -7.58 14.89 8.30
CA ARG A 165 -8.33 14.87 7.05
C ARG A 165 -7.35 14.77 5.89
N TYR A 166 -7.61 13.88 4.95
CA TYR A 166 -6.74 13.61 3.82
C TYR A 166 -7.55 13.35 2.56
N ASP A 167 -6.97 13.72 1.41
CA ASP A 167 -7.53 13.36 0.12
C ASP A 167 -7.12 11.92 -0.23
N MET A 168 -8.08 11.00 -0.14
CA MET A 168 -7.87 9.58 -0.37
C MET A 168 -7.58 9.24 -1.84
N SER A 169 -7.82 10.16 -2.78
CA SER A 169 -7.48 9.97 -4.19
C SER A 169 -5.97 9.76 -4.39
N TRP A 170 -5.13 10.33 -3.51
CA TRP A 170 -3.69 10.05 -3.53
C TRP A 170 -3.36 8.59 -3.19
N PHE A 171 -4.21 7.89 -2.44
CA PHE A 171 -4.05 6.48 -2.08
C PHE A 171 -4.70 5.54 -3.09
N THR A 172 -5.88 5.89 -3.62
CA THR A 172 -6.66 5.01 -4.50
C THR A 172 -6.39 5.22 -5.98
N GLY A 173 -5.95 6.42 -6.38
CA GLY A 173 -5.62 6.79 -7.75
C GLY A 173 -4.17 6.48 -8.17
N VAL A 174 -3.49 5.58 -7.48
CA VAL A 174 -2.09 5.25 -7.76
C VAL A 174 -1.97 4.42 -9.04
N PRO A 175 -1.21 4.85 -10.05
CA PRO A 175 -1.05 4.08 -11.29
C PRO A 175 -0.37 2.73 -11.05
N ALA A 176 -0.75 1.74 -11.86
CA ALA A 176 -0.06 0.44 -11.87
C ALA A 176 1.37 0.58 -12.44
N GLY A 177 2.27 -0.29 -11.97
CA GLY A 177 3.62 -0.40 -12.52
C GLY A 177 4.51 0.82 -12.26
N ILE A 178 4.40 1.44 -11.09
CA ILE A 178 5.27 2.55 -10.66
C ILE A 178 6.42 2.06 -9.77
N SER A 179 7.49 2.85 -9.70
CA SER A 179 8.61 2.70 -8.78
C SER A 179 8.25 3.11 -7.34
N TYR A 180 9.11 2.78 -6.38
CA TYR A 180 8.99 3.28 -5.01
C TYR A 180 9.04 4.81 -4.96
N ASN A 181 9.88 5.46 -5.76
CA ASN A 181 10.04 6.91 -5.71
C ASN A 181 8.75 7.64 -6.12
N GLU A 182 8.08 7.12 -7.14
CA GLU A 182 6.76 7.58 -7.58
C GLU A 182 5.71 7.27 -6.51
N ALA A 183 5.63 6.04 -6.00
CA ALA A 183 4.67 5.69 -4.94
C ALA A 183 4.83 6.56 -3.69
N ALA A 184 6.08 6.85 -3.31
CA ALA A 184 6.40 7.72 -2.19
C ALA A 184 6.00 9.17 -2.45
N MET A 185 5.97 9.65 -3.71
CA MET A 185 5.43 10.97 -4.03
C MET A 185 3.93 11.04 -3.72
N TYR A 186 3.15 10.04 -4.14
CA TYR A 186 1.72 9.96 -3.83
C TYR A 186 1.50 9.93 -2.31
N ALA A 187 2.24 9.08 -1.59
CA ALA A 187 2.16 9.00 -0.14
C ALA A 187 2.55 10.33 0.54
N ARG A 188 3.56 11.04 0.06
CA ARG A 188 3.93 12.36 0.60
C ARG A 188 2.84 13.39 0.35
N ASN A 189 2.25 13.45 -0.85
CA ASN A 189 1.16 14.37 -1.15
C ASN A 189 -0.04 14.11 -0.23
N TYR A 190 -0.41 12.84 -0.05
CA TYR A 190 -1.41 12.41 0.91
C TYR A 190 -1.11 12.95 2.31
N TRP A 191 0.07 12.64 2.88
CA TRP A 191 0.39 13.02 4.27
C TRP A 191 0.60 14.51 4.49
N HIS A 192 0.94 15.27 3.45
CA HIS A 192 1.00 16.72 3.49
C HIS A 192 -0.38 17.39 3.33
N GLY A 193 -1.45 16.62 3.13
CA GLY A 193 -2.79 17.15 2.96
C GLY A 193 -2.94 17.96 1.66
N LYS A 194 -2.19 17.59 0.61
CA LYS A 194 -2.40 18.20 -0.70
C LYS A 194 -3.70 17.71 -1.31
N GLU A 195 -4.32 18.57 -2.09
CA GLU A 195 -5.53 18.26 -2.85
C GLU A 195 -5.15 17.89 -4.28
N ASN A 196 -5.87 16.91 -4.83
CA ASN A 196 -5.90 16.62 -6.25
C ASN A 196 -7.05 17.42 -6.92
N ASP A 197 -7.20 17.30 -8.25
CA ASP A 197 -8.23 18.04 -9.00
C ASP A 197 -9.67 17.65 -8.60
N GLU A 198 -9.86 16.39 -8.22
CA GLU A 198 -11.14 15.82 -7.77
C GLU A 198 -10.93 15.11 -6.43
N PRO A 199 -10.84 15.87 -5.31
CA PRO A 199 -10.48 15.29 -4.02
C PRO A 199 -11.62 14.43 -3.46
N LEU A 200 -11.28 13.28 -2.90
CA LEU A 200 -12.19 12.45 -2.14
C LEU A 200 -11.71 12.48 -0.68
N TRP A 201 -12.53 13.00 0.23
CA TRP A 201 -12.07 13.24 1.60
C TRP A 201 -12.26 12.03 2.49
N GLU A 202 -11.21 11.64 3.20
CA GLU A 202 -11.28 10.70 4.31
C GLU A 202 -10.72 11.33 5.59
N TYR A 203 -11.26 10.90 6.72
CA TYR A 203 -10.74 11.22 8.04
C TYR A 203 -10.16 9.97 8.70
N LEU A 204 -8.94 10.10 9.20
CA LEU A 204 -8.29 9.05 9.97
C LEU A 204 -8.41 9.35 11.46
N LEU A 205 -9.20 8.56 12.18
CA LEU A 205 -9.33 8.64 13.64
C LEU A 205 -8.55 7.52 14.33
N ASP A 206 -7.57 7.88 15.16
CA ASP A 206 -7.05 7.02 16.23
C ASP A 206 -7.68 7.49 17.56
N GLY A 207 -8.54 6.67 18.15
CA GLY A 207 -9.34 7.07 19.30
C GLY A 207 -10.44 6.09 19.66
N THR A 208 -11.44 6.57 20.40
CA THR A 208 -12.66 5.82 20.72
C THR A 208 -13.89 6.57 20.19
N TYR A 209 -14.90 5.81 19.80
CA TYR A 209 -16.11 6.32 19.18
C TYR A 209 -17.29 5.40 19.50
N VAL A 210 -18.50 5.92 19.30
CA VAL A 210 -19.76 5.18 19.34
C VAL A 210 -20.40 5.24 17.96
N LEU A 211 -21.02 4.13 17.56
CA LEU A 211 -21.77 4.02 16.31
C LEU A 211 -23.26 4.05 16.60
N THR A 212 -24.00 4.83 15.84
CA THR A 212 -25.47 4.82 15.84
C THR A 212 -25.98 4.65 14.40
N PRO A 213 -27.11 3.95 14.18
CA PRO A 213 -27.71 3.88 12.85
C PRO A 213 -28.01 5.28 12.32
N VAL A 214 -27.90 5.45 11.00
CA VAL A 214 -28.56 6.57 10.33
C VAL A 214 -30.07 6.33 10.43
N GLU A 215 -30.85 7.34 10.83
CA GLU A 215 -32.31 7.22 10.86
C GLU A 215 -32.84 7.19 9.43
N ASP A 216 -33.52 6.10 9.04
CA ASP A 216 -34.32 6.08 7.82
C ASP A 216 -35.50 7.05 8.02
N GLU A 217 -35.42 8.24 7.42
CA GLU A 217 -36.61 9.08 7.22
C GLU A 217 -37.52 8.39 6.19
N THR A 218 -38.20 7.30 6.58
CA THR A 218 -39.34 6.82 5.82
C THR A 218 -40.47 7.82 6.08
N PRO A 219 -41.00 8.56 5.09
CA PRO A 219 -42.15 9.40 5.31
C PRO A 219 -43.28 8.52 5.82
N ALA A 220 -43.83 8.85 6.98
CA ALA A 220 -45.05 8.20 7.45
C ALA A 220 -46.10 8.32 6.33
N LEU A 221 -46.57 7.17 5.82
CA LEU A 221 -47.69 7.16 4.89
C LEU A 221 -48.85 7.90 5.57
N PRO A 222 -49.47 8.90 4.91
CA PRO A 222 -50.57 9.62 5.51
C PRO A 222 -51.69 8.62 5.83
N ASP A 223 -52.20 8.68 7.07
CA ASP A 223 -53.37 7.94 7.49
C ASP A 223 -54.53 8.25 6.53
N ILE A 224 -54.94 7.26 5.75
CA ILE A 224 -56.14 7.34 4.93
C ILE A 224 -57.31 7.07 5.86
N HIS A 225 -57.96 8.13 6.35
CA HIS A 225 -59.23 8.09 7.07
C HIS A 225 -60.41 7.86 6.13
#